data_AF-A0A2M8AQ67-F1
#
_entry.id   AF-A0A2M8AQ67-F1
#
_cell.length_a   1.000
_cell.length_b   1.000
_cell.length_c   1.000
_cell.angle_alpha   90.00
_cell.angle_beta   90.00
_cell.angle_gamma   90.00
#
_symmetry.space_group_name_H-M   'P 1'
#
loop_
_entity.id
_entity.type
_entity.pdbx_description
1 polymer ?
#
loop_
_entity_poly.entity_id
_entity_poly.type
_entity_poly.pdbx_seq_one_letter_code
_entity_poly.pdbx_strand_id
1 'polypeptide(L)' 'MYAVFYDGSPINLRTVNKLVDYPGPKYKKSSFSNSGHAFNLSDKLNKLFKTNKFGVFKLISGEKITEKSKEDDDE' A
#
# COMPACT_ATOMS: atom_id res chain seq x y z
N MET A 1 -11.63 -6.45 -2.96
CA MET A 1 -10.51 -5.57 -3.39
C MET A 1 -9.23 -6.21 -2.86
N TYR A 2 -8.09 -6.12 -3.56
CA TYR A 2 -6.83 -6.74 -3.13
C TYR A 2 -5.78 -5.67 -2.88
N ALA A 3 -4.91 -5.85 -1.89
CA ALA A 3 -3.83 -4.92 -1.62
C ALA A 3 -2.54 -5.67 -1.28
N VAL A 4 -1.39 -5.03 -1.56
CA VAL A 4 -0.09 -5.56 -1.17
C VAL A 4 0.27 -5.00 0.21
N PHE A 5 0.71 -5.88 1.09
CA PHE A 5 1.17 -5.58 2.44
C PHE A 5 2.64 -5.96 2.55
N TYR A 6 3.35 -5.34 3.47
CA TYR A 6 4.70 -5.72 3.85
C TYR A 6 4.67 -6.15 5.31
N ASP A 7 5.05 -7.40 5.57
CA ASP A 7 5.16 -7.94 6.94
C ASP A 7 3.88 -7.76 7.78
N GLY A 8 2.72 -8.02 7.15
CA GLY A 8 1.42 -7.86 7.81
C GLY A 8 0.90 -6.43 7.91
N SER A 9 1.66 -5.43 7.46
CA SER A 9 1.25 -4.02 7.47
C SER A 9 0.91 -3.49 6.07
N PRO A 10 -0.13 -2.64 5.92
CA PRO A 10 -0.47 -2.05 4.63
C PRO A 10 0.63 -1.07 4.19
N ILE A 11 0.94 -1.05 2.88
CA ILE A 11 1.93 -0.12 2.31
C ILE A 11 1.29 0.87 1.34
N ASN A 12 1.87 2.07 1.30
CA ASN A 12 1.58 3.10 0.30
C ASN A 12 2.77 3.29 -0.62
N LEU A 13 2.52 3.38 -1.92
CA LEU A 13 3.56 3.64 -2.91
C LEU A 13 3.64 5.13 -3.21
N ARG A 14 4.82 5.70 -3.04
CA ARG A 14 5.13 7.08 -3.45
C ARG A 14 5.99 7.05 -4.70
N THR A 15 5.57 7.76 -5.74
CA THR A 15 6.42 8.03 -6.90
C THR A 15 7.03 9.41 -6.73
N VAL A 16 8.37 9.50 -6.71
CA VAL A 16 9.12 10.76 -6.68
C VAL A 16 9.89 10.89 -7.98
N ASN A 17 9.78 12.02 -8.66
CA ASN A 17 10.54 12.31 -9.87
C ASN A 17 11.71 13.24 -9.49
N LYS A 18 12.95 12.76 -9.59
CA LYS A 18 14.14 13.48 -9.06
C LYS A 18 14.45 14.80 -9.80
N LEU A 19 13.90 15.01 -11.00
CA LEU A 19 14.25 16.12 -11.88
C LEU A 19 13.22 17.26 -11.83
N VAL A 20 11.97 16.97 -11.43
CA VAL A 20 10.86 17.93 -11.42
C VAL A 20 9.93 17.56 -10.27
N ASP A 21 9.93 18.38 -9.21
CA ASP A 21 9.04 18.23 -8.04
C ASP A 21 7.60 18.73 -8.31
N TYR A 22 7.22 18.93 -9.57
CA TYR A 22 5.92 19.46 -9.97
C TYR A 22 5.11 18.43 -10.77
N PRO A 23 3.86 18.11 -10.40
CA PRO A 23 3.07 18.65 -9.28
C PRO A 23 3.16 17.74 -8.04
N GLY A 24 4.19 17.91 -7.21
CA GLY A 24 4.35 17.27 -5.91
C GLY A 24 4.42 15.74 -5.89
N PRO A 25 4.69 15.13 -4.73
CA PRO A 25 4.68 13.69 -4.57
C PRO A 25 3.27 13.13 -4.77
N LYS A 26 3.06 12.35 -5.84
CA LYS A 26 1.79 11.67 -6.09
C LYS A 26 1.78 10.29 -5.43
N TYR A 27 0.86 10.06 -4.51
CA TYR A 27 0.62 8.75 -3.92
C TYR A 27 -0.17 7.88 -4.87
N LYS A 28 0.27 6.63 -5.04
CA LYS A 28 -0.46 5.63 -5.81
C LYS A 28 -1.17 4.68 -4.86
N LYS A 29 -2.49 4.55 -5.04
CA LYS A 29 -3.31 3.58 -4.31
C LYS A 29 -2.77 2.16 -4.60
N SER A 30 -2.43 1.41 -3.55
CA SER A 30 -1.89 0.04 -3.63
C SER A 30 -2.97 -1.04 -3.71
N SER A 31 -4.22 -0.64 -3.99
CA SER A 31 -5.36 -1.54 -4.08
C SER A 31 -5.74 -1.86 -5.52
N PHE A 32 -6.12 -3.11 -5.78
CA PHE A 32 -6.45 -3.64 -7.09
C PHE A 32 -7.84 -4.30 -7.07
N SER A 33 -8.57 -4.19 -8.19
CA SER A 33 -9.82 -4.92 -8.39
C SER A 33 -9.57 -6.41 -8.67
N ASN A 34 -8.45 -6.73 -9.30
CA ASN A 34 -8.02 -8.08 -9.67
C ASN A 34 -6.79 -8.50 -8.84
N SER A 35 -6.79 -9.72 -8.30
CA SER A 35 -5.70 -10.30 -7.52
C SER A 35 -4.42 -10.50 -8.33
N GLY A 36 -4.52 -10.83 -9.63
CA GLY A 36 -3.36 -11.04 -10.49
C GLY A 36 -2.45 -9.82 -10.59
N HIS A 37 -3.03 -8.61 -10.65
CA HIS A 37 -2.24 -7.37 -10.63
C HIS A 37 -1.57 -7.12 -9.28
N ALA A 38 -2.22 -7.50 -8.18
CA ALA A 38 -1.63 -7.41 -6.85
C ALA A 38 -0.45 -8.38 -6.69
N PHE A 39 -0.57 -9.62 -7.17
CA PHE A 39 0.53 -10.60 -7.16
C PHE A 39 1.72 -10.14 -8.01
N ASN A 40 1.48 -9.61 -9.20
CA ASN A 40 2.55 -9.05 -10.05
C ASN A 40 3.32 -7.92 -9.34
N LEU A 41 2.62 -7.05 -8.60
CA LEU A 41 3.27 -6.02 -7.80
C LEU A 41 4.06 -6.64 -6.64
N SER A 42 3.47 -7.58 -5.90
CA SER A 42 4.10 -8.26 -4.77
C SER A 42 5.42 -8.92 -5.18
N ASP A 43 5.40 -9.67 -6.29
CA ASP A 43 6.58 -10.33 -6.84
C ASP A 43 7.66 -9.33 -7.28
N LYS A 44 7.25 -8.22 -7.89
CA LYS A 44 8.18 -7.16 -8.30
C LYS A 44 8.85 -6.52 -7.08
N LEU A 45 8.10 -6.26 -6.01
CA LEU A 45 8.63 -5.68 -4.77
C LEU A 45 9.53 -6.67 -4.02
N ASN A 46 9.11 -7.93 -3.91
CA ASN A 46 9.93 -9.00 -3.34
C ASN A 46 11.28 -9.13 -4.06
N LYS A 47 11.27 -9.11 -5.40
CA LYS A 47 12.50 -9.12 -6.22
C LYS A 47 13.36 -7.86 -6.02
N LEU A 48 12.74 -6.68 -6.02
CA LEU A 48 13.44 -5.40 -5.91
C LEU A 48 14.16 -5.25 -4.56
N PHE A 49 13.51 -5.65 -3.47
CA PHE A 49 14.04 -5.51 -2.11
C PHE A 49 14.66 -6.80 -1.57
N LYS A 50 14.78 -7.86 -2.40
CA LYS A 50 15.34 -9.17 -2.04
C LYS A 50 14.71 -9.72 -0.75
N THR A 51 13.38 -9.66 -0.69
CA THR A 51 12.59 -10.07 0.47
C THR A 51 11.43 -10.93 0.02
N ASN A 52 10.83 -11.68 0.94
CA ASN A 52 9.60 -12.45 0.73
C ASN A 52 8.45 -11.93 1.62
N LYS A 53 8.62 -10.73 2.18
CA LYS A 53 7.69 -10.12 3.13
C LYS A 53 6.54 -9.37 2.46
N PHE A 54 6.61 -9.12 1.14
CA PHE A 54 5.47 -8.57 0.42
C PHE A 54 4.47 -9.68 0.12
N GLY A 55 3.23 -9.49 0.55
CA GLY A 55 2.12 -10.43 0.37
C GLY A 55 0.84 -9.74 -0.07
N VAL A 56 -0.08 -10.52 -0.67
CA VAL A 56 -1.37 -10.01 -1.16
C VAL A 56 -2.48 -10.36 -0.17
N PHE A 57 -3.25 -9.35 0.23
CA PHE A 57 -4.37 -9.47 1.16
C PHE A 57 -5.69 -9.13 0.45
N LYS A 58 -6.74 -9.93 0.71
CA LYS A 58 -8.10 -9.65 0.24
C LYS A 58 -8.81 -8.76 1.24
N LEU A 59 -9.17 -7.56 0.81
CA LEU A 59 -9.98 -6.60 1.56
C LEU A 59 -11.46 -6.88 1.28
N ILE A 60 -12.21 -7.19 2.34
CA ILE A 60 -13.63 -7.57 2.28
C ILE A 60 -14.52 -6.41 2.72
N SER A 61 -14.26 -5.86 3.90
CA SER A 61 -14.93 -4.70 4.48
C SER A 61 -14.01 -4.09 5.54
N GLY A 62 -14.14 -2.80 5.82
CA GLY A 62 -13.39 -2.11 6.87
C GLY A 62 -14.31 -1.19 7.67
N GLU A 63 -13.82 -0.74 8.81
CA GLU A 63 -14.55 0.20 9.65
C GLU A 63 -14.52 1.61 9.05
N LYS A 64 -15.65 2.32 9.14
CA LYS A 64 -15.73 3.71 8.69
C LYS A 64 -15.19 4.60 9.80
N ILE A 65 -13.92 4.99 9.67
CA ILE A 65 -13.31 6.01 10.54
C ILE A 65 -13.78 7.39 10.08
N THR A 66 -14.19 8.24 11.03
CA THR A 66 -14.50 9.65 10.79
C THR A 66 -13.46 10.51 11.51
N GLU A 67 -13.17 11.72 11.04
CA GLU A 67 -12.13 12.60 11.62
C GLU A 67 -12.29 12.89 13.12
N LYS A 68 -13.42 12.53 13.74
CA LYS A 68 -13.71 12.75 15.15
C LYS A 68 -13.24 11.64 16.10
N SER A 69 -12.73 10.50 15.62
CA SER A 69 -12.14 9.47 16.48
C SER A 69 -10.61 9.61 16.49
N LYS A 70 -10.12 10.57 17.29
CA LYS A 70 -8.72 10.65 17.73
C LYS A 70 -8.68 10.44 19.24
N GLU A 71 -8.94 9.20 19.63
CA GLU A 71 -8.65 8.53 20.89
C GLU A 71 -8.37 7.12 20.34
N ASP A 72 -7.15 6.65 20.13
CA ASP A 72 -6.08 6.35 21.08
C ASP A 72 -4.85 5.96 20.23
N ASP A 73 -3.68 6.58 20.44
CA ASP A 73 -2.36 6.08 19.97
C ASP A 73 -1.23 6.84 20.70
N ASP A 74 -1.40 7.06 22.00
CA ASP A 74 -0.31 7.45 22.92
C ASP A 74 -0.41 6.55 24.17
N GLU A 75 0.12 5.32 24.06
CA GLU A 75 0.66 4.57 25.22
C GLU A 75 1.93 3.81 24.81
#